data_AF-R6KKS2-F1
#
_entry.id   AF-R6KKS2-F1
#
_cell.length_a   1.000
_cell.length_b   1.000
_cell.length_c   1.000
_cell.angle_alpha   90.00
_cell.angle_beta   90.00
_cell.angle_gamma   90.00
#
_symmetry.space_group_name_H-M   'P 1'
#
loop_
_entity.id
_entity.type
_entity.pdbx_description
1 polymer ?
#
loop_
_entity_poly.entity_id
_entity_poly.type
_entity_poly.pdbx_seq_one_letter_code
_entity_poly.pdbx_strand_id
1 'polypeptide(L)'
;MEEEEDIHIPQELKLPISVAGQIVGKYEDISSPEAIGEYFTRLYRYKGEGLDAKDVVEQFEQGSRSFMFPFASVASGFRLIESNTRTILIDTEPEAAQIAMQIRRGEHNRELIRQAGQYCVNVFEHDFEALNGAGRLEQIDQEFYVLRNKEQYTRERGLVIDVSRGDAVMF
;
A
#
# COMPACT_ATOMS: atom_id res chain seq x y z
N MET A 1 30.75 -11.89 -6.70
CA MET A 1 29.70 -12.84 -6.31
C MET A 1 28.60 -11.93 -5.80
N GLU A 2 27.75 -11.48 -6.72
CA GLU A 2 26.61 -10.62 -6.36
C GLU A 2 25.65 -11.55 -5.62
N GLU A 3 25.43 -11.28 -4.33
CA GLU A 3 24.35 -11.92 -3.59
C GLU A 3 23.07 -11.63 -4.37
N GLU A 4 22.28 -12.65 -4.70
CA GLU A 4 20.91 -12.46 -5.19
C GLU A 4 20.18 -11.66 -4.11
N GLU A 5 20.09 -10.34 -4.29
CA GLU A 5 19.33 -9.47 -3.40
C GLU A 5 17.87 -9.94 -3.46
N ASP A 6 17.39 -10.50 -2.35
CA ASP A 6 16.01 -10.95 -2.21
C ASP A 6 15.08 -9.72 -2.28
N ILE A 7 14.49 -9.48 -3.47
CA ILE A 7 13.61 -8.35 -3.70
C ILE A 7 12.32 -8.58 -2.93
N HIS A 8 12.10 -7.79 -1.87
CA HIS A 8 10.85 -7.83 -1.12
C HIS A 8 9.66 -7.45 -2.02
N ILE A 9 8.77 -8.41 -2.27
CA ILE A 9 7.53 -8.21 -3.00
C ILE A 9 6.38 -8.13 -1.98
N PRO A 10 5.70 -6.98 -1.88
CA PRO A 10 4.51 -6.84 -1.06
C PRO A 10 3.48 -7.92 -1.37
N GLN A 11 2.78 -8.40 -0.34
CA GLN A 11 1.85 -9.53 -0.47
C GLN A 11 0.76 -9.26 -1.51
N GLU A 12 0.31 -8.01 -1.58
CA GLU A 12 -0.71 -7.51 -2.50
C GLU A 12 -0.31 -7.62 -3.97
N LEU A 13 1.00 -7.61 -4.28
CA LEU A 13 1.51 -7.68 -5.65
C LEU A 13 1.82 -9.11 -6.10
N LYS A 14 1.88 -10.08 -5.18
CA LYS A 14 2.24 -11.48 -5.50
C LYS A 14 1.29 -12.10 -6.53
N LEU A 15 -0.02 -11.95 -6.34
CA LEU A 15 -1.03 -12.49 -7.26
C LEU A 15 -0.98 -11.78 -8.63
N PRO A 16 -1.02 -10.43 -8.73
CA PRO A 16 -0.85 -9.72 -9.99
C PRO A 16 0.41 -10.13 -10.76
N ILE A 17 1.56 -10.25 -10.09
CA ILE A 17 2.83 -10.66 -10.70
C ILE A 17 2.74 -12.10 -11.23
N SER A 18 2.20 -13.03 -10.44
CA SER A 18 2.01 -14.41 -10.85
C SER A 18 1.12 -14.52 -12.10
N VAL A 19 0.01 -13.79 -12.14
CA VAL A 19 -0.90 -13.77 -13.29
C VAL A 19 -0.21 -13.13 -14.51
N ALA A 20 0.48 -12.00 -14.33
CA ALA A 20 1.23 -11.35 -15.40
C ALA A 20 2.27 -12.30 -16.03
N GLY A 21 3.00 -13.06 -15.21
CA GLY A 21 3.96 -14.07 -15.69
C GLY A 21 3.30 -15.14 -16.58
N GLN A 22 2.08 -15.57 -16.25
CA GLN A 22 1.33 -16.52 -17.07
C GLN A 22 0.89 -15.92 -18.42
N ILE A 23 0.59 -14.62 -18.46
CA ILE A 23 0.20 -13.90 -19.69
C ILE A 23 1.41 -13.70 -20.60
N VAL A 24 2.54 -13.26 -20.03
CA VAL A 24 3.82 -13.11 -20.75
C VAL A 24 4.25 -14.41 -21.39
N GLY A 25 4.06 -15.56 -20.71
CA GLY A 25 4.39 -16.87 -21.28
C GLY A 25 3.46 -17.35 -22.41
N LYS A 26 2.28 -16.72 -22.57
CA LYS A 26 1.24 -17.16 -23.51
C LYS A 26 1.09 -16.23 -24.73
N TYR A 27 1.37 -14.95 -24.57
CA TYR A 27 1.16 -13.92 -25.60
C TYR A 27 2.47 -13.27 -26.00
N GLU A 28 2.70 -13.12 -27.31
CA GLU A 28 3.82 -12.35 -27.85
C GLU A 28 3.60 -10.84 -27.62
N ASP A 29 2.37 -10.36 -27.85
CA ASP A 29 1.96 -9.00 -27.54
C ASP A 29 1.03 -8.96 -26.31
N ILE A 30 1.61 -8.61 -25.17
CA ILE A 30 0.89 -8.45 -23.90
C ILE A 30 -0.03 -7.22 -23.87
N SER A 31 0.10 -6.31 -24.83
CA SER A 31 -0.75 -5.11 -24.95
C SER A 31 -1.98 -5.34 -25.83
N SER A 32 -2.11 -6.52 -26.44
CA SER A 32 -3.29 -6.91 -27.22
C SER A 32 -4.56 -6.95 -26.33
N PRO A 33 -5.74 -6.59 -26.87
CA PRO A 33 -7.00 -6.66 -26.13
C PRO A 33 -7.28 -8.06 -25.56
N GLU A 34 -6.86 -9.11 -26.27
CA GLU A 34 -7.00 -10.51 -25.85
C GLU A 34 -6.13 -10.81 -24.61
N ALA A 35 -4.87 -10.39 -24.61
CA ALA A 35 -3.95 -10.58 -23.49
C ALA A 35 -4.43 -9.81 -22.24
N ILE A 36 -4.84 -8.55 -22.43
CA ILE A 36 -5.38 -7.70 -21.35
C ILE A 36 -6.66 -8.32 -20.78
N GLY A 37 -7.57 -8.77 -21.65
CA GLY A 37 -8.82 -9.40 -21.25
C GLY A 37 -8.59 -10.68 -20.44
N GLU A 38 -7.65 -11.53 -20.87
CA GLU A 38 -7.32 -12.74 -20.14
C GLU A 38 -6.61 -12.47 -18.80
N TYR A 39 -5.72 -11.46 -18.75
CA TYR A 39 -5.07 -11.04 -17.50
C TYR A 39 -6.10 -10.72 -16.41
N PHE A 40 -7.03 -9.81 -16.69
CA PHE A 40 -8.04 -9.41 -15.72
C PHE A 40 -9.02 -10.54 -15.42
N THR A 41 -9.39 -11.35 -16.42
CA THR A 41 -10.24 -12.54 -16.21
C THR A 41 -9.62 -13.50 -15.21
N ARG A 42 -8.32 -13.81 -15.35
CA ARG A 42 -7.60 -14.69 -14.41
C ARG A 42 -7.43 -14.03 -13.05
N LEU A 43 -7.00 -12.77 -13.02
CA LEU A 43 -6.80 -12.02 -11.79
C LEU A 43 -8.07 -12.01 -10.93
N TYR A 44 -9.21 -11.70 -11.54
CA TYR A 44 -10.51 -11.68 -10.86
C TYR A 44 -10.97 -13.07 -10.43
N ARG A 45 -10.81 -14.10 -11.27
CA ARG A 45 -11.11 -15.48 -10.89
C ARG A 45 -10.30 -15.95 -9.68
N TYR A 46 -9.01 -15.63 -9.62
CA TYR A 46 -8.16 -16.01 -8.49
C TYR A 46 -8.41 -15.18 -7.24
N LYS A 47 -8.85 -13.92 -7.38
CA LYS A 47 -9.25 -13.09 -6.24
C LYS A 47 -10.56 -13.57 -5.60
N GLY A 48 -11.44 -14.20 -6.38
CA GLY A 48 -12.63 -14.90 -5.90
C GLY A 48 -13.58 -13.97 -5.13
N GLU A 49 -14.05 -14.44 -3.95
CA GLU A 49 -14.94 -13.69 -3.05
C GLU A 49 -14.31 -12.37 -2.56
N GLY A 50 -12.99 -12.22 -2.63
CA GLY A 50 -12.31 -10.96 -2.29
C GLY A 50 -12.60 -9.79 -3.23
N LEU A 51 -13.34 -9.99 -4.33
CA LEU A 51 -13.80 -8.91 -5.21
C LEU A 51 -15.00 -8.15 -4.63
N ASP A 52 -15.88 -8.86 -3.91
CA ASP A 52 -17.04 -8.28 -3.25
C ASP A 52 -17.01 -8.57 -1.75
N ALA A 53 -15.85 -8.38 -1.12
CA ALA A 53 -15.65 -8.65 0.31
C ALA A 53 -16.57 -7.82 1.25
N LYS A 54 -17.31 -6.86 0.69
CA LYS A 54 -18.26 -6.01 1.40
C LYS A 54 -19.72 -6.32 1.03
N ASP A 55 -19.95 -7.40 0.29
CA ASP A 55 -21.26 -7.87 -0.17
C ASP A 55 -22.09 -6.75 -0.81
N VAL A 56 -21.44 -5.89 -1.61
CA VAL A 56 -22.07 -4.76 -2.28
C VAL A 56 -23.11 -5.25 -3.27
N VAL A 57 -22.83 -6.33 -4.01
CA VAL A 57 -23.77 -6.88 -4.99
C VAL A 57 -25.02 -7.38 -4.27
N GLU A 58 -24.86 -8.16 -3.20
CA GLU A 58 -26.00 -8.67 -2.43
C GLU A 58 -26.84 -7.54 -1.83
N GLN A 59 -26.19 -6.52 -1.24
CA GLN A 59 -26.87 -5.34 -0.70
C GLN A 59 -27.74 -4.61 -1.74
N PHE A 60 -27.26 -4.51 -2.98
CA PHE A 60 -28.03 -3.92 -4.08
C PHE A 60 -29.14 -4.83 -4.58
N GLU A 61 -28.91 -6.15 -4.65
CA GLU A 61 -29.96 -7.12 -5.01
C GLU A 61 -31.11 -7.13 -4.00
N GLN A 62 -30.83 -7.03 -2.71
CA GLN A 62 -31.84 -6.88 -1.66
C GLN A 62 -32.62 -5.55 -1.82
N GLY A 63 -31.92 -4.45 -2.12
CA GLY A 63 -32.54 -3.16 -2.40
C GLY A 63 -33.43 -3.16 -3.65
N SER A 64 -33.09 -3.97 -4.67
CA SER A 64 -33.87 -4.08 -5.91
C SER A 64 -35.29 -4.61 -5.69
N ARG A 65 -35.47 -5.53 -4.73
CA ARG A 65 -36.78 -6.12 -4.39
C ARG A 65 -37.74 -5.12 -3.75
N SER A 66 -37.20 -4.08 -3.12
CA SER A 66 -37.95 -3.08 -2.36
C SER A 66 -37.85 -1.66 -2.93
N PHE A 67 -37.10 -1.47 -4.02
CA PHE A 67 -36.71 -0.17 -4.58
C PHE A 67 -35.97 0.76 -3.58
N MET A 68 -35.46 0.21 -2.48
CA MET A 68 -34.69 0.96 -1.47
C MET A 68 -33.22 0.55 -1.55
N PHE A 69 -32.45 1.29 -2.34
CA PHE A 69 -31.04 1.00 -2.53
C PHE A 69 -30.16 1.62 -1.43
N PRO A 70 -29.21 0.88 -0.84
CA PRO A 70 -28.37 1.34 0.27
C PRO A 70 -27.18 2.19 -0.21
N PHE A 71 -27.41 3.17 -1.09
CA PHE A 71 -26.34 3.97 -1.70
C PHE A 71 -25.42 4.63 -0.66
N ALA A 72 -25.97 5.20 0.41
CA ALA A 72 -25.19 5.86 1.45
C ALA A 72 -24.29 4.88 2.22
N SER A 73 -24.83 3.74 2.62
CA SER A 73 -24.09 2.69 3.33
C SER A 73 -23.00 2.10 2.45
N VAL A 74 -23.31 1.76 1.20
CA VAL A 74 -22.31 1.25 0.25
C VAL A 74 -21.25 2.30 -0.04
N ALA A 75 -21.59 3.58 -0.25
CA ALA A 75 -20.59 4.63 -0.47
C ALA A 75 -19.65 4.83 0.74
N SER A 76 -20.12 4.58 1.96
CA SER A 76 -19.27 4.63 3.16
C SER A 76 -18.35 3.42 3.30
N GLY A 77 -18.86 2.23 2.92
CA GLY A 77 -18.15 0.98 3.05
C GLY A 77 -17.19 0.72 1.89
N PHE A 78 -17.57 1.06 0.66
CA PHE A 78 -16.84 0.74 -0.56
C PHE A 78 -16.12 1.98 -1.11
N ARG A 79 -14.80 1.87 -1.32
CA ARG A 79 -14.03 2.85 -2.09
C ARG A 79 -13.54 2.16 -3.35
N LEU A 80 -13.75 2.79 -4.52
CA LEU A 80 -13.27 2.25 -5.79
C LEU A 80 -11.74 2.06 -5.80
N ILE A 81 -11.02 2.93 -5.09
CA ILE A 81 -9.59 2.82 -4.83
C ILE A 81 -9.43 2.76 -3.31
N GLU A 82 -9.25 1.56 -2.78
CA GLU A 82 -8.81 1.37 -1.41
C GLU A 82 -7.31 1.60 -1.36
N SER A 83 -6.88 2.75 -0.81
CA SER A 83 -5.48 2.92 -0.43
C SER A 83 -5.25 2.13 0.86
N ASN A 84 -4.83 0.88 0.72
CA ASN A 84 -4.33 0.06 1.82
C ASN A 84 -2.85 0.37 2.13
N THR A 85 -2.44 1.61 1.88
CA THR A 85 -1.07 2.07 2.09
C THR A 85 -1.06 3.14 3.18
N ARG A 86 0.02 3.13 3.95
CA ARG A 86 0.32 4.14 4.96
C ARG A 86 1.54 4.92 4.57
N THR A 87 1.54 6.18 4.97
CA THR A 87 2.56 7.14 4.55
C THR A 87 3.67 7.23 5.59
N ILE A 88 4.92 7.17 5.13
CA ILE A 88 6.12 7.40 5.93
C ILE A 88 6.86 8.60 5.34
N LEU A 89 7.16 9.59 6.17
CA LEU A 89 7.97 10.75 5.83
C LEU A 89 9.45 10.38 5.92
N ILE A 90 10.16 10.50 4.80
CA ILE A 90 11.58 10.21 4.70
C ILE A 90 12.37 11.49 4.99
N ASP A 91 12.82 11.64 6.23
CA ASP A 91 13.47 12.85 6.75
C ASP A 91 15.00 12.85 6.54
N THR A 92 15.48 12.24 5.45
CA THR A 92 16.92 12.14 5.13
C THR A 92 17.49 13.45 4.58
N GLU A 93 16.69 14.19 3.81
CA GLU A 93 17.05 15.48 3.25
C GLU A 93 16.90 16.61 4.28
N PRO A 94 17.74 17.67 4.24
CA PRO A 94 17.66 18.77 5.20
C PRO A 94 16.27 19.42 5.27
N GLU A 95 15.62 19.61 4.13
CA GLU A 95 14.27 20.18 4.01
C GLU A 95 13.23 19.25 4.66
N ALA A 96 13.32 17.94 4.38
CA ALA A 96 12.43 16.95 4.97
C ALA A 96 12.60 16.84 6.50
N ALA A 97 13.83 16.95 6.99
CA ALA A 97 14.13 16.98 8.42
C ALA A 97 13.54 18.23 9.12
N GLN A 98 13.56 19.40 8.46
CA GLN A 98 12.92 20.61 8.98
C GLN A 98 11.40 20.45 9.05
N ILE A 99 10.79 19.91 8.00
CA ILE A 99 9.36 19.60 7.94
C ILE A 99 8.98 18.64 9.09
N ALA A 100 9.73 17.55 9.26
CA ALA A 100 9.50 16.60 10.35
C ALA A 100 9.62 17.28 11.74
N MET A 101 10.57 18.20 11.91
CA MET A 101 10.72 18.95 13.17
C MET A 101 9.52 19.86 13.46
N GLN A 102 9.00 20.57 12.45
CA GLN A 102 7.81 21.41 12.59
C GLN A 102 6.58 20.58 12.96
N ILE A 103 6.38 19.45 12.27
CA ILE A 103 5.30 18.50 12.57
C ILE A 103 5.41 17.99 14.02
N ARG A 104 6.60 17.61 14.48
CA ARG A 104 6.84 17.19 15.88
C ARG A 104 6.49 18.24 16.92
N ARG A 105 6.56 19.53 16.57
CA ARG A 105 6.16 20.65 17.45
C ARG A 105 4.64 20.87 17.48
N GLY A 106 3.88 20.08 16.72
CA GLY A 106 2.43 20.23 16.58
C GLY A 106 2.04 21.28 15.54
N GLU A 107 2.96 21.74 14.69
CA GLU A 107 2.61 22.62 13.58
C GLU A 107 1.85 21.82 12.52
N HIS A 108 0.61 22.22 12.27
CA HIS A 108 -0.24 21.53 11.32
C HIS A 108 -0.91 22.56 10.41
N ASN A 109 -0.38 22.72 9.20
CA ASN A 109 -0.94 23.62 8.20
C ASN A 109 -0.86 22.99 6.79
N ARG A 110 -1.75 23.44 5.90
CA ARG A 110 -1.90 22.84 4.56
C ARG A 110 -0.64 22.95 3.71
N GLU A 111 0.15 24.00 3.88
CA GLU A 111 1.38 24.20 3.13
C GLU A 111 2.46 23.19 3.57
N LEU A 112 2.62 23.01 4.89
CA LEU A 112 3.54 22.07 5.50
C LEU A 112 3.22 20.63 5.10
N ILE A 113 1.96 20.22 5.16
CA ILE A 113 1.52 18.87 4.75
C ILE A 113 1.80 18.64 3.26
N ARG A 114 1.56 19.64 2.42
CA ARG A 114 1.85 19.56 0.98
C ARG A 114 3.35 19.46 0.70
N GLN A 115 4.17 20.15 1.47
CA GLN A 115 5.63 20.03 1.38
C GLN A 115 6.09 18.64 1.86
N ALA A 116 5.55 18.15 2.98
CA ALA A 116 5.84 16.82 3.51
C ALA A 116 5.55 15.73 2.47
N GLY A 117 4.44 15.85 1.74
CA GLY A 117 4.04 14.90 0.70
C GLY A 117 5.10 14.63 -0.37
N GLN A 118 6.03 15.55 -0.63
CA GLN A 118 7.11 15.36 -1.60
C GLN A 118 8.19 14.39 -1.11
N TYR A 119 8.29 14.22 0.21
CA TYR A 119 9.28 13.38 0.89
C TYR A 119 8.63 12.13 1.48
N CYS A 120 7.37 11.88 1.16
CA CYS A 120 6.60 10.77 1.68
C CYS A 120 6.64 9.57 0.74
N VAL A 121 6.77 8.38 1.31
CA VAL A 121 6.61 7.10 0.61
C VAL A 121 5.36 6.38 1.14
N ASN A 122 4.64 5.71 0.25
CA ASN A 122 3.47 4.91 0.61
C ASN A 122 3.86 3.44 0.68
N VAL A 123 3.57 2.81 1.80
CA VAL A 123 3.92 1.42 2.11
C VAL A 123 2.63 0.65 2.38
N PHE A 124 2.52 -0.57 1.86
CA PHE A 124 1.36 -1.43 2.12
C PHE A 124 1.20 -1.69 3.62
N GLU A 125 -0.04 -1.77 4.09
CA GLU A 125 -0.37 -1.83 5.51
C GLU A 125 0.34 -2.99 6.23
N HIS A 126 0.41 -4.18 5.62
CA HIS A 126 1.14 -5.31 6.18
C HIS A 126 2.63 -4.99 6.43
N ASP A 127 3.28 -4.36 5.47
CA ASP A 127 4.71 -4.04 5.57
C ASP A 127 4.96 -2.86 6.51
N PHE A 128 4.04 -1.89 6.53
CA PHE A 128 4.05 -0.81 7.51
C PHE A 128 3.92 -1.35 8.94
N GLU A 129 2.98 -2.27 9.18
CA GLU A 129 2.79 -2.91 10.48
C GLU A 129 4.02 -3.72 10.90
N ALA A 130 4.68 -4.40 9.96
CA ALA A 130 5.93 -5.10 10.23
C ALA A 130 7.04 -4.12 10.67
N LEU A 131 7.23 -3.01 9.95
CA LEU A 131 8.21 -1.98 10.32
C LEU A 131 7.87 -1.33 11.68
N ASN A 132 6.61 -1.02 11.91
CA ASN A 132 6.15 -0.42 13.17
C ASN A 132 6.31 -1.37 14.36
N GLY A 133 5.91 -2.64 14.17
CA GLY A 133 6.01 -3.70 15.19
C GLY A 133 7.46 -4.05 15.54
N ALA A 134 8.38 -3.95 14.58
CA ALA A 134 9.83 -4.08 14.81
C ALA A 134 10.47 -2.81 15.40
N GLY A 135 9.67 -1.78 15.73
CA GLY A 135 10.14 -0.53 16.31
C GLY A 135 11.00 0.31 15.36
N ARG A 136 10.95 0.07 14.04
CA ARG A 136 11.74 0.81 13.03
C ARG A 136 11.15 2.17 12.71
N LEU A 137 9.88 2.38 13.04
CA LEU A 137 9.18 3.65 12.84
C LEU A 137 9.09 4.44 14.15
N GLU A 138 9.07 5.76 14.00
CA GLU A 138 8.72 6.70 15.05
C GLU A 138 7.52 7.51 14.59
N GLN A 139 6.45 7.48 15.38
CA GLN A 139 5.30 8.33 15.16
C GLN A 139 5.62 9.76 15.63
N ILE A 140 5.47 10.73 14.74
CA ILE A 140 5.79 12.15 15.03
C ILE A 140 4.55 13.03 15.14
N ASP A 141 3.42 12.55 14.63
CA ASP A 141 2.09 13.15 14.73
C ASP A 141 1.03 12.05 14.52
N GLN A 142 -0.26 12.39 14.60
CA GLN A 142 -1.36 11.44 14.36
C GLN A 142 -1.26 10.74 13.00
N GLU A 143 -0.82 11.47 11.97
CA GLU A 143 -0.79 10.98 10.58
C GLU A 143 0.62 10.69 10.04
N PHE A 144 1.69 11.10 10.75
CA PHE A 144 3.05 11.04 10.24
C PHE A 144 3.95 10.11 11.05
N TYR A 145 4.71 9.29 10.31
CA TYR A 145 5.76 8.41 10.80
C TYR A 145 7.07 8.73 10.09
N VAL A 146 8.19 8.58 10.79
CA VAL A 146 9.53 8.67 10.20
C VAL A 146 10.33 7.40 10.50
N LEU A 147 11.39 7.18 9.73
CA LEU A 147 12.33 6.08 9.98
C LEU A 147 13.22 6.42 11.18
N ARG A 148 13.37 5.49 12.13
CA ARG A 148 14.37 5.63 13.20
C ARG A 148 15.79 5.49 12.69
N ASN A 149 16.00 4.56 11.76
CA ASN A 149 17.27 4.41 11.06
C ASN A 149 17.13 4.94 9.63
N LYS A 150 17.77 6.08 9.37
CA LYS A 150 17.75 6.75 8.06
C LYS A 150 18.40 5.94 6.95
N GLU A 151 19.31 5.03 7.28
CA GLU A 151 19.98 4.16 6.30
C GLU A 151 19.03 3.11 5.69
N GLN A 152 17.85 2.90 6.28
CA GLN A 152 16.81 2.01 5.72
C GLN A 152 16.16 2.58 4.47
N TYR A 153 16.43 3.85 4.13
CA TYR A 153 16.05 4.42 2.86
C TYR A 153 17.27 4.97 2.14
N THR A 154 17.45 4.58 0.88
CA THR A 154 18.41 5.21 -0.02
C THR A 154 17.71 5.66 -1.29
N ARG A 155 18.24 6.68 -1.96
CA ARG A 155 17.69 7.12 -3.26
C ARG A 155 17.79 6.05 -4.34
N GLU A 156 18.75 5.12 -4.23
CA GLU A 156 19.00 4.07 -5.21
C GLU A 156 18.10 2.84 -4.98
N ARG A 157 17.94 2.40 -3.73
CA ARG A 157 17.18 1.19 -3.40
C ARG A 157 15.77 1.46 -2.90
N GLY A 158 15.44 2.71 -2.57
CA GLY A 158 14.19 3.06 -1.90
C GLY A 158 14.18 2.59 -0.45
N LEU A 159 12.97 2.30 0.05
CA LEU A 159 12.75 1.78 1.41
C LEU A 159 13.06 0.29 1.46
N VAL A 160 14.01 -0.09 2.32
CA VAL A 160 14.38 -1.49 2.56
C VAL A 160 13.49 -2.07 3.66
N ILE A 161 12.73 -3.10 3.30
CA ILE A 161 11.82 -3.81 4.20
C ILE A 161 12.52 -5.09 4.66
N ASP A 162 13.46 -4.94 5.60
CA ASP A 162 14.15 -6.06 6.24
C ASP A 162 13.52 -6.32 7.61
N VAL A 163 12.39 -7.01 7.61
CA VAL A 163 11.70 -7.43 8.84
C VAL A 163 11.53 -8.94 8.80
N SER A 164 12.55 -9.64 9.29
CA SER A 164 12.44 -11.07 9.58
C SER A 164 11.36 -11.30 10.63
N ARG A 165 10.42 -12.23 10.40
CA ARG A 165 9.45 -12.70 11.41
C ARG A 165 10.23 -13.34 12.58
N GLY A 166 10.66 -12.51 13.53
CA GLY A 166 11.54 -12.88 14.64
C GLY A 166 11.95 -11.70 15.52
N ASP A 167 11.88 -10.47 15.01
CA ASP A 167 12.19 -9.23 15.75
C ASP A 167 11.03 -8.72 16.63
N ALA A 168 9.97 -9.51 16.79
CA ALA A 168 8.91 -9.21 17.76
C ALA A 168 9.49 -9.38 19.18
N VAL A 169 10.00 -8.28 19.73
CA VAL A 169 10.46 -8.19 21.11
C VAL A 169 9.27 -8.53 22.00
N MET A 170 9.36 -9.69 22.65
CA MET A 170 8.50 -10.08 23.75
C MET A 170 8.71 -9.06 24.88
N PHE A 171 7.66 -8.31 25.24
CA PHE A 171 7.57 -7.58 26.49
C PHE A 171 6.50 -8.23 27.37
#